data_AF-A0A1Q9AMQ4-F1
#
_entry.id   AF-A0A1Q9AMQ4-F1
#
_cell.length_a   1.000
_cell.length_b   1.000
_cell.length_c   1.000
_cell.angle_alpha   90.00
_cell.angle_beta   90.00
_cell.angle_gamma   90.00
#
_symmetry.space_group_name_H-M   'P 1'
#
loop_
_entity.id
_entity.type
_entity.pdbx_description
1 polymer ?
#
loop_
_entity_poly.entity_id
_entity_poly.type
_entity_poly.pdbx_seq_one_letter_code
_entity_poly.pdbx_strand_id
1 'polypeptide(L)'
;MVASLIKSFWRNQAELSQAILSQDEAEVARLDAGARVLLRSIVDATRLDPIEGRLQIVFLLDFIRFHADDPHVVVECTGHLERLLLRRDAPCEAGLLPAHNPVPRKHRSVPDGAFLQS
;
A
#
# COMPACT_ATOMS: atom_id res chain seq x y z
N MET A 1 -9.87 -0.13 -10.45
CA MET A 1 -10.86 -0.66 -9.49
C MET A 1 -11.00 0.23 -8.26
N VAL A 2 -9.91 0.56 -7.57
CA VAL A 2 -9.91 1.35 -6.31
C VAL A 2 -10.60 2.72 -6.46
N ALA A 3 -10.34 3.44 -7.56
CA ALA A 3 -10.97 4.73 -7.83
C ALA A 3 -12.51 4.68 -7.82
N SER A 4 -13.09 3.59 -8.33
CA SER A 4 -14.55 3.41 -8.34
C SER A 4 -15.08 3.15 -6.93
N LEU A 5 -14.35 2.38 -6.11
CA LEU A 5 -14.73 2.12 -4.73
C LEU A 5 -14.70 3.40 -3.90
N ILE A 6 -13.64 4.22 -4.05
CA ILE A 6 -13.52 5.54 -3.39
C ILE A 6 -14.67 6.46 -3.79
N LYS A 7 -15.00 6.52 -5.09
CA LYS A 7 -16.12 7.32 -5.58
C LYS A 7 -17.46 6.87 -4.98
N SER A 8 -17.69 5.55 -4.91
CA SER A 8 -18.90 4.99 -4.28
C SER A 8 -18.95 5.28 -2.79
N PHE A 9 -17.81 5.24 -2.10
CA PHE A 9 -17.71 5.56 -0.67
C PHE A 9 -18.14 7.00 -0.40
N TRP A 10 -17.58 7.98 -1.12
CA TRP A 10 -17.93 9.38 -0.90
C TRP A 10 -19.38 9.70 -1.28
N ARG A 11 -19.94 9.01 -2.28
CA ARG A 11 -21.37 9.10 -2.56
C ARG A 11 -22.21 8.58 -1.39
N ASN A 12 -21.88 7.39 -0.88
CA ASN A 12 -22.58 6.79 0.26
C ASN A 12 -22.49 7.71 1.50
N GLN A 13 -21.34 8.32 1.77
CA GLN A 13 -21.19 9.30 2.86
C GLN A 13 -22.05 10.55 2.69
N ALA A 14 -22.17 11.06 1.46
CA ALA A 14 -23.07 12.17 1.16
C ALA A 14 -24.54 11.79 1.40
N GLU A 15 -24.95 10.59 0.97
CA GLU A 15 -26.29 10.04 1.23
C GLU A 15 -26.53 9.84 2.74
N LEU A 16 -25.54 9.33 3.48
CA LEU A 16 -25.63 9.11 4.92
C LEU A 16 -25.84 10.43 5.66
N SER A 17 -25.11 11.47 5.27
CA SER A 17 -25.27 12.81 5.83
C SER A 17 -26.69 13.34 5.61
N GLN A 18 -27.30 13.10 4.45
CA GLN A 18 -28.68 13.49 4.18
C GLN A 18 -29.68 12.68 5.04
N ALA A 19 -29.48 11.37 5.15
CA ALA A 19 -30.33 10.50 5.97
C ALA A 19 -30.31 10.88 7.47
N ILE A 20 -29.14 11.28 7.98
CA ILE A 20 -29.00 11.81 9.36
C ILE A 20 -29.82 13.09 9.52
N LEU A 21 -29.71 14.03 8.56
CA LEU A 21 -30.44 15.29 8.61
C LEU A 21 -31.97 15.09 8.52
N SER A 22 -32.42 14.08 7.78
CA SER A 22 -33.84 13.71 7.68
C SER A 22 -34.32 12.78 8.79
N GLN A 23 -33.45 12.40 9.74
CA GLN A 23 -33.75 11.47 10.85
C GLN A 23 -34.29 10.11 10.38
N ASP A 24 -33.87 9.64 9.21
CA ASP A 24 -34.25 8.32 8.70
C ASP A 24 -33.29 7.26 9.26
N GLU A 25 -33.58 6.77 10.46
CA GLU A 25 -32.71 5.83 11.17
C GLU A 25 -32.46 4.51 10.41
N ALA A 26 -33.46 4.04 9.65
CA ALA A 26 -33.33 2.82 8.87
C ALA A 26 -32.34 3.01 7.72
N GLU A 27 -32.45 4.14 7.03
CA GLU A 27 -31.54 4.49 5.94
C GLU A 27 -30.13 4.80 6.46
N VAL A 28 -30.00 5.47 7.61
CA VAL A 28 -28.72 5.68 8.30
C VAL A 28 -28.03 4.35 8.59
N ALA A 29 -28.73 3.38 9.19
CA ALA A 29 -28.16 2.07 9.50
C ALA A 29 -27.72 1.31 8.23
N ARG A 30 -28.53 1.38 7.17
CA ARG A 30 -28.23 0.75 5.88
C ARG A 30 -26.98 1.37 5.23
N LEU A 31 -26.90 2.70 5.22
CA LEU A 31 -25.79 3.43 4.61
C LEU A 31 -24.50 3.27 5.42
N ASP A 32 -24.55 3.31 6.76
CA ASP A 32 -23.39 3.06 7.62
C ASP A 32 -22.78 1.67 7.39
N ALA A 33 -23.63 0.63 7.34
CA ALA A 33 -23.17 -0.72 7.01
C ALA A 33 -22.51 -0.77 5.62
N GLY A 34 -23.07 -0.08 4.63
CA GLY A 34 -22.50 0.05 3.30
C GLY A 34 -21.15 0.76 3.29
N ALA A 35 -21.02 1.87 4.02
CA ALA A 35 -19.77 2.62 4.17
C ALA A 35 -18.65 1.74 4.75
N ARG A 36 -18.94 0.96 5.80
CA ARG A 36 -17.96 0.03 6.41
C ARG A 36 -17.47 -1.03 5.41
N VAL A 37 -18.37 -1.60 4.61
CA VAL A 37 -18.01 -2.59 3.57
C VAL A 37 -17.12 -1.94 2.49
N LEU A 38 -17.45 -0.73 2.07
CA LEU A 38 -16.65 0.02 1.08
C LEU A 38 -15.27 0.39 1.62
N LEU A 39 -15.18 0.88 2.86
CA LEU A 39 -13.92 1.19 3.52
C LEU A 39 -13.00 -0.04 3.56
N ARG A 40 -13.53 -1.18 4.03
CA ARG A 40 -12.77 -2.44 4.05
C ARG A 40 -12.32 -2.85 2.64
N SER A 41 -13.21 -2.76 1.65
CA SER A 41 -12.88 -3.11 0.26
C SER A 41 -11.80 -2.21 -0.34
N ILE A 42 -11.77 -0.91 0.01
CA ILE A 42 -10.73 0.03 -0.44
C ILE A 42 -9.39 -0.33 0.21
N VAL A 43 -9.39 -0.61 1.51
CA VAL A 43 -8.18 -0.94 2.28
C VAL A 43 -7.58 -2.28 1.86
N ASP A 44 -8.42 -3.29 1.65
CA ASP A 44 -8.01 -4.66 1.32
C ASP A 44 -7.74 -4.87 -0.18
N ALA A 45 -8.05 -3.87 -1.01
CA ALA A 45 -7.83 -3.95 -2.45
C ALA A 45 -6.35 -4.25 -2.76
N THR A 46 -6.11 -5.33 -3.52
CA THR A 46 -4.77 -5.77 -3.90
C THR A 46 -4.11 -4.76 -4.82
N ARG A 47 -2.85 -4.45 -4.53
CA ARG A 47 -2.07 -3.40 -5.21
C ARG A 47 -1.33 -3.97 -6.40
N LEU A 48 -2.03 -4.14 -7.51
CA LEU A 48 -1.38 -4.47 -8.78
C LEU A 48 -0.82 -3.23 -9.47
N ASP A 49 -1.39 -2.06 -9.19
CA ASP A 49 -1.01 -0.77 -9.77
C ASP A 49 -0.54 0.23 -8.68
N PRO A 50 0.66 0.83 -8.80
CA PRO A 50 1.13 1.88 -7.89
C PRO A 50 0.22 3.11 -7.82
N ILE A 51 -0.53 3.43 -8.88
CA ILE A 51 -1.51 4.53 -8.87
C ILE A 51 -2.66 4.21 -7.90
N GLU A 52 -3.16 2.97 -7.91
CA GLU A 52 -4.21 2.54 -6.97
C GLU A 52 -3.71 2.60 -5.52
N GLY A 53 -2.46 2.23 -5.27
CA GLY A 53 -1.84 2.38 -3.95
C GLY A 53 -1.78 3.84 -3.48
N ARG A 54 -1.46 4.79 -4.38
CA ARG A 54 -1.50 6.23 -4.05
C ARG A 54 -2.92 6.71 -3.77
N LEU A 55 -3.90 6.24 -4.53
CA LEU A 55 -5.31 6.59 -4.30
C LEU A 55 -5.80 6.08 -2.94
N GLN A 56 -5.42 4.87 -2.53
CA GLN A 56 -5.74 4.35 -1.17
C GLN A 56 -5.13 5.24 -0.07
N ILE A 57 -3.88 5.68 -0.25
CA ILE A 57 -3.19 6.54 0.73
C ILE A 57 -3.89 7.89 0.86
N VAL A 58 -4.16 8.56 -0.28
CA VAL A 58 -4.86 9.85 -0.28
C VAL A 58 -6.24 9.71 0.33
N PHE A 59 -6.97 8.67 -0.04
CA PHE A 59 -8.28 8.37 0.53
C PHE A 59 -8.24 8.23 2.06
N LEU A 60 -7.30 7.45 2.61
CA LEU A 60 -7.21 7.26 4.07
C LEU A 60 -6.85 8.57 4.78
N LEU A 61 -5.98 9.40 4.21
CA LEU A 61 -5.65 10.71 4.76
C LEU A 61 -6.88 11.62 4.80
N ASP A 62 -7.65 11.66 3.72
CA ASP A 62 -8.87 12.46 3.64
C ASP A 62 -9.95 11.93 4.60
N PHE A 63 -10.08 10.61 4.73
CA PHE A 63 -11.00 9.98 5.66
C PHE A 63 -10.65 10.28 7.13
N ILE A 64 -9.37 10.19 7.50
CA ILE A 64 -8.89 10.54 8.85
C ILE A 64 -9.18 12.01 9.16
N ARG A 65 -8.95 12.92 8.21
CA ARG A 65 -9.24 14.35 8.38
C ARG A 65 -10.74 14.60 8.55
N PHE A 66 -11.57 13.90 7.79
CA PHE A 66 -13.02 14.03 7.88
C PHE A 66 -13.56 13.54 9.23
N HIS A 67 -12.98 12.50 9.80
CA HIS A 67 -13.34 11.93 11.11
C HIS A 67 -12.39 12.33 12.23
N ALA A 68 -11.76 13.51 12.16
CA ALA A 68 -10.74 13.93 13.11
C ALA A 68 -11.24 13.97 14.57
N ASP A 69 -12.54 14.17 14.77
CA ASP A 69 -13.19 14.20 16.08
C ASP A 69 -13.51 12.81 16.66
N ASP A 70 -13.35 11.74 15.88
CA ASP A 70 -13.51 10.35 16.33
C ASP A 70 -12.15 9.67 16.52
N PRO A 71 -11.62 9.64 17.76
CA PRO A 71 -10.28 9.11 18.02
C PRO A 71 -10.14 7.62 17.70
N HIS A 72 -11.23 6.84 17.74
CA HIS A 72 -11.17 5.42 17.42
C HIS A 72 -10.96 5.21 15.91
N VAL A 73 -11.71 5.94 15.09
CA VAL A 73 -11.58 5.91 13.63
C VAL A 73 -10.20 6.39 13.20
N VAL A 74 -9.70 7.47 13.81
CA VAL A 74 -8.37 8.03 13.52
C VAL A 74 -7.27 7.00 13.78
N VAL A 75 -7.29 6.33 14.94
CA VAL A 75 -6.27 5.33 15.29
C VAL A 75 -6.32 4.12 14.35
N GLU A 76 -7.50 3.58 14.09
CA GLU A 76 -7.67 2.42 13.21
C GLU A 76 -7.15 2.72 11.79
N CYS A 77 -7.57 3.87 11.22
CA CYS A 77 -7.21 4.24 9.87
C CYS A 77 -5.74 4.64 9.73
N THR A 78 -5.14 5.21 10.79
CA THR A 78 -3.69 5.47 10.82
C THR A 78 -2.91 4.16 10.76
N GLY A 79 -3.31 3.12 11.50
CA GLY A 79 -2.67 1.80 11.41
C GLY A 79 -2.82 1.14 10.03
N HIS A 80 -3.90 1.42 9.30
CA HIS A 80 -4.01 1.05 7.89
C HIS A 80 -3.03 1.83 7.02
N LEU A 81 -2.98 3.16 7.17
CA LEU A 81 -2.07 4.02 6.44
C LEU A 81 -0.59 3.65 6.63
N GLU A 82 -0.16 3.36 7.86
CA GLU A 82 1.20 2.90 8.16
C GLU A 82 1.54 1.61 7.41
N ARG A 83 0.65 0.61 7.44
CA ARG A 83 0.82 -0.64 6.66
C ARG A 83 0.90 -0.36 5.16
N LEU A 84 0.11 0.60 4.68
CA LEU A 84 0.12 1.00 3.28
C LEU A 84 1.46 1.64 2.87
N LEU A 85 2.09 2.41 3.76
CA LEU A 85 3.38 3.08 3.53
C LEU A 85 4.57 2.12 3.68
N LEU A 86 4.59 1.29 4.74
CA LEU A 86 5.67 0.31 4.97
C LEU A 86 5.81 -0.70 3.82
N ARG A 87 4.69 -1.11 3.20
CA ARG A 87 4.70 -1.98 2.01
C ARG A 87 5.22 -1.30 0.75
N ARG A 88 5.27 0.03 0.70
CA ARG A 88 5.81 0.79 -0.43
C ARG A 88 7.34 0.89 -0.37
N ASP A 89 7.89 0.93 0.83
CA ASP A 89 9.33 1.09 1.07
C ASP A 89 10.07 -0.24 1.27
N ALA A 90 9.36 -1.37 1.33
CA ALA A 90 9.98 -2.68 1.28
C ALA A 90 10.68 -2.85 -0.07
N PRO A 91 12.03 -2.95 -0.13
CA PRO A 91 12.71 -3.22 -1.36
C PRO A 91 12.18 -4.52 -1.93
N CYS A 92 11.92 -4.52 -3.23
CA CYS A 92 11.55 -5.71 -3.95
C CYS A 92 12.72 -6.70 -3.86
N GLU A 93 12.70 -7.63 -2.89
CA GLU A 93 13.62 -8.78 -2.84
C GLU A 93 13.26 -9.82 -3.92
N ALA A 94 12.75 -9.37 -5.07
CA ALA A 94 12.77 -10.14 -6.32
C ALA A 94 14.12 -9.87 -7.01
N GLY A 95 15.19 -10.31 -6.35
CA GLY A 95 16.56 -10.06 -6.76
C GLY A 95 17.58 -10.98 -6.07
N LEU A 96 17.16 -12.13 -5.55
CA LEU A 96 18.07 -13.28 -5.35
C LEU A 96 18.46 -13.81 -6.74
N LEU A 97 19.25 -13.04 -7.47
CA LEU A 97 20.05 -13.60 -8.55
C LEU A 97 21.09 -14.52 -7.89
N PRO A 98 21.26 -15.77 -8.35
CA PRO A 98 22.29 -16.63 -7.83
C PRO A 98 23.63 -15.94 -8.06
N ALA A 99 24.49 -15.92 -7.04
CA ALA A 99 25.85 -15.41 -7.13
C ALA A 99 26.51 -15.95 -8.39
N HIS A 100 26.69 -15.09 -9.38
CA HIS A 100 27.48 -15.39 -10.56
C HIS A 100 28.87 -15.79 -10.05
N ASN A 101 29.24 -17.05 -10.28
CA ASN A 101 30.59 -17.57 -10.08
C ASN A 101 31.61 -16.53 -10.59
N PRO A 102 32.55 -16.05 -9.77
CA PRO A 102 33.67 -15.32 -10.32
C PRO A 102 34.52 -16.31 -11.11
N VAL A 103 34.47 -16.20 -12.44
CA VAL A 103 35.39 -16.86 -13.36
C VAL A 103 36.81 -16.59 -12.86
N PRO A 104 37.63 -17.61 -12.52
CA PRO A 104 39.01 -17.35 -12.13
C PRO A 104 39.73 -16.78 -13.36
N ARG A 105 40.11 -15.50 -13.28
CA ARG A 105 41.02 -14.89 -14.24
C ARG A 105 42.28 -15.74 -14.24
N LYS A 106 42.53 -16.42 -15.36
CA LYS A 106 43.81 -17.10 -15.62
C LYS A 106 44.91 -16.08 -15.41
N HIS A 107 45.63 -16.19 -14.29
CA HIS A 107 46.83 -15.42 -14.07
C HIS A 107 47.84 -15.88 -15.13
N ARG A 108 48.04 -15.03 -16.12
CA ARG A 108 49.08 -15.20 -17.14
C ARG A 108 50.40 -14.89 -16.47
N SER A 109 51.03 -15.88 -15.85
CA SER A 109 52.43 -15.80 -15.45
C SER A 109 53.29 -15.95 -16.70
N VAL A 110 53.87 -14.83 -17.13
CA VAL A 110 54.94 -14.77 -18.15
C VAL A 110 56.24 -15.25 -17.48
N PRO A 111 57.17 -15.90 -18.22
CA PRO A 111 58.17 -16.78 -17.63
C PRO A 111 59.43 -16.01 -17.25
N ASP A 112 59.90 -16.18 -16.02
CA ASP A 112 61.30 -15.87 -15.70
C ASP A 112 62.13 -17.13 -15.96
N GLY A 113 62.83 -17.08 -17.09
CA GLY A 113 63.82 -18.06 -17.46
C GLY A 113 65.06 -17.97 -16.59
N ALA A 114 65.61 -19.17 -16.36
CA ALA A 114 67.03 -19.47 -16.24
C ALA A 114 67.81 -18.78 -15.12
N PHE A 115 68.16 -19.56 -14.09
CA PHE A 115 69.57 -19.86 -13.82
C PHE A 115 69.71 -21.30 -13.33
N LEU A 116 70.39 -22.11 -14.14
CA LEU A 116 70.85 -23.47 -13.85
C LEU A 116 72.17 -23.40 -13.05
N GLN A 117 72.27 -24.27 -12.06
CA GLN A 117 73.43 -25.10 -11.71
C GLN A 117 74.82 -24.43 -11.58
N SER A 118 75.39 -24.46 -10.38
CA SER A 118 76.38 -25.48 -9.91
C SER A 118 77.09 -25.00 -8.65
#